data_AF-A0AAV4HVE2-F1
#
_entry.id   AF-A0AAV4HVE2-F1
#
_cell.length_a   1.000
_cell.length_b   1.000
_cell.length_c   1.000
_cell.angle_alpha   90.00
_cell.angle_beta   90.00
_cell.angle_gamma   90.00
#
_symmetry.space_group_name_H-M   'P 1'
#
loop_
_entity.id
_entity.type
_entity.pdbx_description
1 polymer ?
#
loop_
_entity_poly.entity_id
_entity_poly.type
_entity_poly.pdbx_seq_one_letter_code
_entity_poly.pdbx_strand_id
1 'polypeptide(L)'
;MRAPTPVAQTQDDLRRLEPTTLPHPAYSPDLSPSDYYLLPQLKKYLEGRHYDNDDENIADVRRWCRGQSSEIFADGVRQLVKRSRLCIGCEYDCVENRVQGLLYEVVLDRVLSM
;
A
#
# COMPACT_ATOMS: atom_id res chain seq x y z
N MET A 1 -5.44 7.42 -39.22
CA MET A 1 -4.89 8.07 -38.01
C MET A 1 -4.94 7.06 -36.87
N ARG A 2 -3.84 6.85 -36.13
CA ARG A 2 -3.81 5.96 -34.96
C ARG A 2 -4.30 6.77 -33.74
N ALA A 3 -5.29 6.26 -33.01
CA ALA A 3 -5.75 6.90 -31.79
C ALA A 3 -4.60 6.98 -30.77
N PRO A 4 -4.53 8.05 -29.95
CA PRO A 4 -3.52 8.17 -28.91
C PRO A 4 -3.61 6.97 -27.97
N THR A 5 -2.46 6.45 -27.55
CA THR A 5 -2.43 5.36 -26.57
C THR A 5 -2.93 5.89 -25.22
N PRO A 6 -3.58 5.03 -24.39
CA PRO A 6 -4.07 5.44 -23.07
C PRO A 6 -2.99 6.11 -22.20
N VAL A 7 -1.72 5.71 -22.35
CA VAL A 7 -0.57 6.30 -21.65
C VAL A 7 -0.32 7.73 -22.09
N ALA A 8 -0.31 8.00 -23.39
CA ALA A 8 -0.08 9.35 -23.92
C ALA A 8 -1.21 10.29 -23.48
N GLN A 9 -2.46 9.83 -23.55
CA GLN A 9 -3.62 10.58 -23.09
C GLN A 9 -3.52 10.90 -21.58
N THR A 10 -3.14 9.92 -20.76
CA THR A 10 -2.94 10.10 -19.32
C THR A 10 -1.83 11.11 -19.02
N GLN A 11 -0.70 11.06 -19.73
CA GLN A 11 0.39 12.02 -19.54
C GLN A 11 -0.02 13.45 -19.90
N ASP A 12 -0.81 13.62 -20.95
CA ASP A 12 -1.31 14.92 -21.35
C ASP A 12 -2.33 15.45 -20.36
N ASP A 13 -3.21 14.60 -19.84
CA ASP A 13 -4.15 15.00 -18.79
C ASP A 13 -3.44 15.34 -17.47
N LEU A 14 -2.39 14.60 -17.09
CA LEU A 14 -1.55 14.95 -15.95
C LEU A 14 -0.84 16.29 -16.15
N ARG A 15 -0.31 16.56 -17.35
CA ARG A 15 0.28 17.87 -17.69
C ARG A 15 -0.74 19.00 -17.59
N ARG A 16 -2.00 18.75 -17.97
CA ARG A 16 -3.08 19.75 -17.88
C ARG A 16 -3.55 20.03 -16.45
N LEU A 17 -3.51 19.03 -15.58
CA LEU A 17 -3.94 19.15 -14.19
C LEU A 17 -2.83 19.67 -13.26
N GLU A 18 -1.58 19.67 -13.74
CA GLU A 18 -0.37 20.08 -13.01
C GLU A 18 -0.30 19.57 -11.55
N PRO A 19 -0.56 18.28 -11.27
CA PRO A 19 -0.49 17.76 -9.91
C PRO A 19 0.97 17.72 -9.44
N THR A 20 1.19 17.99 -8.15
CA THR A 20 2.49 17.72 -7.53
C THR A 20 2.74 16.22 -7.52
N THR A 21 3.71 15.76 -8.32
CA THR A 21 4.11 14.36 -8.38
C THR A 21 5.26 14.09 -7.43
N LEU A 22 5.13 13.04 -6.62
CA LEU A 22 6.22 12.53 -5.80
C LEU A 22 6.97 11.44 -6.58
N PRO A 23 8.31 11.45 -6.62
CA PRO A 23 9.06 10.37 -7.25
C PRO A 23 8.76 9.06 -6.51
N HIS A 24 8.31 8.04 -7.25
CA HIS A 24 8.03 6.71 -6.70
C HIS A 24 8.99 5.69 -7.33
N PRO A 25 9.81 5.00 -6.52
CA PRO A 25 10.70 3.96 -7.03
C PRO A 25 9.91 2.78 -7.60
N ALA A 26 10.50 2.08 -8.57
CA ALA A 26 9.89 0.90 -9.16
C ALA A 26 9.70 -0.20 -8.10
N TYR A 27 8.61 -0.97 -8.21
CA TYR A 27 8.30 -2.14 -7.37
C TYR A 27 8.39 -1.87 -5.86
N SER A 28 7.93 -0.72 -5.39
CA SER A 28 8.02 -0.31 -3.98
C SER A 28 6.63 -0.24 -3.31
N PRO A 29 5.93 -1.38 -3.14
CA PRO A 29 4.64 -1.40 -2.43
C PRO A 29 4.80 -0.92 -0.98
N ASP A 30 6.00 -1.08 -0.41
CA ASP A 30 6.37 -0.54 0.91
C ASP A 30 6.25 0.99 1.00
N LEU A 31 6.23 1.70 -0.12
CA LEU A 31 6.11 3.16 -0.17
C LEU A 31 4.76 3.64 -0.71
N SER A 32 3.82 2.72 -0.96
CA SER A 32 2.47 3.03 -1.40
C SER A 32 1.49 2.86 -0.24
N PRO A 33 0.90 3.95 0.30
CA PRO A 33 -0.07 3.88 1.40
C PRO A 33 -1.27 2.99 1.09
N SER A 34 -1.65 2.91 -0.20
CA SER A 34 -2.69 1.99 -0.65
C SER A 34 -2.29 0.53 -0.38
N ASP A 35 -1.06 0.15 -0.72
CA ASP A 35 -0.58 -1.22 -0.65
C ASP A 35 -0.24 -1.66 0.78
N TYR A 36 0.51 -0.86 1.54
CA TYR A 36 0.96 -1.27 2.88
C TYR A 36 -0.07 -1.00 3.99
N TYR A 37 -1.07 -0.14 3.77
CA TYR A 37 -1.99 0.29 4.82
C TYR A 37 -3.47 0.05 4.49
N LEU A 38 -3.96 0.58 3.37
CA LEU A 38 -5.40 0.55 3.05
C LEU A 38 -5.87 -0.84 2.61
N LEU A 39 -5.21 -1.44 1.62
CA LEU A 39 -5.59 -2.74 1.07
C LEU A 39 -5.54 -3.88 2.09
N PRO A 40 -4.57 -3.96 3.03
CA PRO A 40 -4.59 -4.98 4.08
C PRO A 40 -5.83 -4.90 4.97
N GLN A 41 -6.32 -3.70 5.28
CA GLN A 41 -7.54 -3.52 6.08
C GLN A 41 -8.79 -3.89 5.29
N LEU A 42 -8.84 -3.48 4.03
CA LEU A 42 -9.93 -3.87 3.14
C LEU A 42 -9.96 -5.40 2.95
N LYS A 43 -8.82 -6.04 2.72
CA LYS A 43 -8.71 -7.50 2.60
C LYS A 43 -9.24 -8.21 3.84
N LYS A 44 -8.87 -7.74 5.04
CA LYS A 44 -9.42 -8.28 6.30
C LYS A 44 -10.93 -8.11 6.41
N TYR A 45 -11.47 -6.98 5.93
CA TYR A 45 -12.92 -6.76 5.92
C TYR A 45 -13.65 -7.71 4.96
N LEU A 46 -13.06 -7.96 3.79
CA LEU A 46 -13.60 -8.83 2.74
C LEU A 46 -13.35 -10.32 2.98
N GLU A 47 -12.49 -10.66 3.94
CA GLU A 47 -12.10 -12.04 4.23
C GLU A 47 -13.32 -12.90 4.58
N GLY A 48 -13.43 -14.06 3.91
CA GLY A 48 -14.53 -15.01 4.11
C GLY A 48 -15.88 -14.59 3.50
N ARG A 49 -15.96 -13.44 2.83
CA ARG A 49 -17.18 -13.01 2.13
C ARG A 49 -17.23 -13.63 0.73
N HIS A 50 -18.42 -14.09 0.36
CA HIS A 50 -18.76 -14.51 -0.99
C HIS A 50 -19.79 -13.55 -1.56
N TYR A 51 -19.64 -13.22 -2.84
CA TYR A 51 -20.53 -12.33 -3.56
C TYR A 51 -21.08 -13.08 -4.77
N ASP A 52 -22.36 -12.90 -5.07
CA ASP A 52 -22.99 -13.55 -6.21
C ASP A 52 -22.65 -12.86 -7.53
N ASN A 53 -22.26 -11.57 -7.47
CA ASN A 53 -21.88 -10.76 -8.63
C ASN A 53 -20.97 -9.57 -8.24
N ASP A 54 -20.42 -8.92 -9.25
CA ASP A 54 -19.52 -7.78 -9.08
C ASP A 54 -20.22 -6.55 -8.46
N ASP A 55 -21.50 -6.32 -8.75
CA ASP A 55 -22.23 -5.16 -8.22
C ASP A 55 -22.37 -5.23 -6.70
N GLU A 56 -22.61 -6.42 -6.16
CA GLU A 56 -22.66 -6.67 -4.72
C GLU A 56 -21.30 -6.40 -4.06
N ASN A 57 -20.22 -6.92 -4.65
CA ASN A 57 -18.85 -6.67 -4.19
C ASN A 57 -18.53 -5.15 -4.22
N ILE A 58 -18.82 -4.48 -5.34
CA ILE A 58 -18.60 -3.04 -5.49
C ILE A 58 -19.40 -2.25 -4.44
N ALA A 59 -20.66 -2.64 -4.19
CA ALA A 59 -21.50 -1.99 -3.19
C ALA A 59 -20.92 -2.14 -1.77
N ASP A 60 -20.42 -3.32 -1.43
CA ASP A 60 -19.85 -3.61 -0.12
C ASP A 60 -18.50 -2.90 0.10
N VAL A 61 -17.61 -2.91 -0.88
CA VAL A 61 -16.35 -2.15 -0.84
C VAL A 61 -16.64 -0.65 -0.69
N ARG A 62 -17.60 -0.11 -1.45
CA ARG A 62 -18.03 1.30 -1.33
C ARG A 62 -18.61 1.60 0.05
N ARG A 63 -19.38 0.67 0.63
CA ARG A 63 -19.93 0.81 1.98
C ARG A 63 -18.81 0.86 3.02
N TRP A 64 -17.83 -0.04 2.91
CA TRP A 64 -16.66 -0.03 3.77
C TRP A 64 -15.90 1.29 3.69
N CYS A 65 -15.56 1.76 2.48
CA CYS A 65 -14.83 3.02 2.29
C CYS A 65 -15.56 4.21 2.92
N ARG A 66 -16.88 4.32 2.76
CA ARG A 66 -17.69 5.39 3.36
C ARG A 66 -17.84 5.28 4.88
N GLY A 67 -17.68 4.08 5.43
CA GLY A 67 -17.72 3.84 6.86
C GLY A 67 -16.40 4.14 7.58
N GLN A 68 -15.31 4.36 6.85
CA GLN A 68 -14.02 4.66 7.47
C GLN A 68 -13.96 6.12 7.93
N SER A 69 -13.30 6.36 9.06
CA SER A 69 -12.98 7.70 9.50
C SER A 69 -11.88 8.30 8.60
N SER A 70 -11.84 9.63 8.51
CA SER A 70 -10.73 10.33 7.84
C SER A 70 -9.37 10.01 8.47
N GLU A 71 -9.36 9.64 9.76
CA GLU A 71 -8.14 9.34 10.51
C GLU A 71 -7.43 8.11 9.98
N ILE A 72 -8.15 7.08 9.51
CA ILE A 72 -7.54 5.90 8.90
C ILE A 72 -6.67 6.32 7.71
N PHE A 73 -7.20 7.14 6.81
CA PHE A 73 -6.44 7.59 5.64
C PHE A 73 -5.25 8.47 6.06
N ALA A 74 -5.44 9.35 7.04
CA ALA A 74 -4.37 10.19 7.59
C ALA A 74 -3.24 9.36 8.22
N ASP A 75 -3.57 8.31 8.97
CA ASP A 75 -2.59 7.39 9.56
C ASP A 75 -1.76 6.67 8.51
N GLY A 76 -2.40 6.17 7.45
CA GLY A 76 -1.70 5.56 6.32
C GLY A 76 -0.69 6.53 5.72
N VAL A 77 -1.10 7.77 5.43
CA VAL A 77 -0.20 8.80 4.87
C VAL A 77 0.91 9.17 5.85
N ARG A 78 0.63 9.31 7.15
CA ARG A 78 1.65 9.65 8.16
C ARG A 78 2.74 8.59 8.29
N GLN A 79 2.40 7.32 8.10
CA GLN A 79 3.37 6.23 8.12
C GLN A 79 4.38 6.28 6.97
N LEU A 80 4.08 7.00 5.87
CA LEU A 80 4.98 7.13 4.73
C LEU A 80 6.33 7.70 5.16
N VAL A 81 6.38 8.69 6.05
CA VAL A 81 7.65 9.29 6.52
C VAL A 81 8.54 8.25 7.20
N LYS A 82 7.95 7.41 8.05
CA LYS A 82 8.68 6.34 8.75
C LYS A 82 9.18 5.29 7.76
N ARG A 83 8.33 4.86 6.82
CA ARG A 83 8.67 3.84 5.83
C ARG A 83 9.72 4.32 4.83
N SER A 84 9.63 5.56 4.35
CA SER A 84 10.66 6.18 3.51
C SER A 84 12.03 6.21 4.18
N ARG A 85 12.10 6.54 5.48
CA ARG A 85 13.37 6.50 6.24
C ARG A 85 13.95 5.09 6.34
N LEU A 86 13.09 4.09 6.54
CA LEU A 86 13.52 2.69 6.56
C LEU A 86 14.07 2.26 5.19
N CYS A 87 13.39 2.59 4.09
CA CYS A 87 13.88 2.26 2.74
C CYS A 87 15.25 2.88 2.44
N ILE A 88 15.49 4.14 2.85
CA ILE A 88 16.80 4.80 2.70
C ILE A 88 17.88 4.08 3.51
N GLY A 89 17.58 3.65 4.74
CA GLY A 89 18.53 2.95 5.62
C GLY A 89 18.71 1.46 5.35
N CYS A 90 17.97 0.88 4.40
CA CYS A 90 18.00 -0.54 4.08
C CYS A 90 18.72 -0.88 2.75
N GLU A 91 19.38 0.07 2.08
CA GLU A 91 19.97 -0.16 0.74
C GLU A 91 19.01 -0.91 -0.21
N TYR A 92 17.72 -0.53 -0.18
CA TYR A 92 16.67 -1.12 -1.02
C TYR A 92 16.25 -2.56 -0.67
N ASP A 93 16.66 -3.14 0.46
CA ASP A 93 16.07 -4.39 0.96
C ASP A 93 14.65 -4.15 1.51
N CYS A 94 13.71 -5.01 1.10
CA CYS A 94 12.30 -4.96 1.47
C CYS A 94 12.13 -4.88 3.00
N VAL A 95 11.36 -3.90 3.48
CA VAL A 95 11.27 -3.55 4.91
C VAL A 95 10.68 -4.72 5.73
N GLU A 96 9.92 -5.60 5.10
CA GLU A 96 9.35 -6.80 5.74
C GLU A 96 10.42 -7.80 6.21
N ASN A 97 11.55 -7.94 5.51
CA ASN A 97 12.57 -8.93 5.86
C ASN A 97 13.39 -8.55 7.11
N ARG A 98 13.47 -7.25 7.46
CA ARG A 98 14.26 -6.81 8.62
C ARG A 98 13.53 -6.99 9.96
N VAL A 99 12.19 -7.00 9.96
CA VAL A 99 11.40 -7.30 11.16
C VAL A 99 11.33 -8.81 11.42
N GLN A 100 11.28 -9.61 10.35
CA GLN A 100 11.24 -11.06 10.43
C GLN A 100 12.61 -11.66 10.80
N GLY A 101 13.73 -11.08 10.31
CA GLY A 101 15.08 -11.47 10.71
C GLY A 101 15.41 -11.17 12.18
N LEU A 102 14.99 -10.00 12.69
CA LEU A 102 15.17 -9.66 14.11
C LEU A 102 14.29 -10.50 15.03
N LEU A 103 13.09 -10.89 14.60
CA LEU A 103 12.26 -11.82 15.36
C LEU A 103 12.83 -13.24 15.36
N TYR A 104 13.42 -13.72 14.26
CA TYR A 104 14.08 -15.03 14.23
C TYR A 104 15.35 -15.05 15.09
N GLU A 105 16.21 -14.03 15.01
CA GLU A 105 17.42 -13.90 15.84
C GLU A 105 17.09 -13.82 17.33
N VAL A 106 16.13 -12.98 17.73
CA VAL A 106 15.69 -12.84 19.14
C VAL A 106 15.01 -14.12 19.66
N VAL A 107 14.33 -14.87 18.80
CA VAL A 107 13.72 -16.16 19.17
C VAL A 107 14.77 -17.28 19.25
N LEU A 108 15.75 -17.31 18.34
CA LEU A 108 16.86 -18.28 18.38
C LEU A 108 17.75 -18.08 19.61
N ASP A 109 18.06 -16.85 19.99
CA ASP A 109 18.84 -16.55 21.21
C ASP A 109 18.10 -17.01 22.50
N ARG A 110 16.77 -16.92 22.52
CA ARG A 110 15.97 -17.44 23.65
C ARG A 110 15.86 -18.96 23.68
N VAL A 111 15.89 -19.62 22.53
CA VAL A 111 15.76 -21.08 22.41
C VAL A 111 17.10 -21.79 22.61
N LEU A 112 18.23 -21.16 22.27
CA LEU A 112 19.57 -21.71 22.47
C LEU A 112 20.16 -21.44 23.88
N SER A 113 19.47 -20.65 24.69
CA SER A 113 19.81 -20.37 26.09
C SER A 113 18.98 -21.20 27.11
N MET A 114 18.25 -22.22 26.66
CA MET A 114 17.57 -23.23 27.50
C MET A 114 18.19 -24.61 27.27
#